data_AF-A0A6J4VD81-F1
#
_entry.id   AF-A0A6J4VD81-F1
#
_cell.length_a   1.000
_cell.length_b   1.000
_cell.length_c   1.000
_cell.angle_alpha   90.00
_cell.angle_beta   90.00
_cell.angle_gamma   90.00
#
_symmetry.space_group_name_H-M   'P 1'
#
loop_
_entity.id
_entity.type
_entity.pdbx_description
1 polymer ?
#
loop_
_entity_poly.entity_id
_entity_poly.type
_entity_poly.pdbx_seq_one_letter_code
_entity_poly.pdbx_strand_id
1 'polypeptide(L)'
;MLAAGDGLEVIATAPDGVVEALWHPGMRFGLGVQWHPEMLAASFPEHAALFEALVRSTAVAPPACAERDVYLSRSAPPSYRRTGR
;
A
#
# COMPACT_ATOMS: atom_id res chain seq x y z
N MET A 1 13.56 27.40 8.66
CA MET A 1 13.14 26.05 8.25
C MET A 1 11.88 25.73 9.04
N LEU A 2 10.72 25.63 8.39
CA LEU A 2 9.46 25.30 9.07
C LEU A 2 9.60 23.89 9.64
N ALA A 3 9.55 23.75 10.96
CA ALA A 3 9.64 22.44 11.61
C ALA A 3 8.23 21.83 11.62
N ALA A 4 8.05 20.70 10.92
CA ALA A 4 6.78 19.96 10.86
C ALA A 4 6.42 19.22 12.16
N GLY A 5 7.17 19.46 13.24
CA GLY A 5 7.15 18.65 14.46
C GLY A 5 8.33 17.70 14.54
N ASP A 6 8.57 17.14 15.72
CA ASP A 6 9.69 16.23 15.96
C ASP A 6 9.53 14.92 15.19
N GLY A 7 10.60 14.49 14.51
CA GLY A 7 10.63 13.23 13.76
C GLY A 7 9.83 13.24 12.44
N LEU A 8 9.29 14.39 12.02
CA LEU A 8 8.59 14.56 10.75
C LEU A 8 9.47 15.27 9.70
N GLU A 9 9.54 14.67 8.51
CA GLU A 9 10.23 15.20 7.35
C GLU A 9 9.21 15.79 6.37
N VAL A 10 9.46 17.02 5.92
CA VAL A 10 8.68 17.62 4.83
C VAL A 10 9.16 17.02 3.50
N ILE A 11 8.26 16.36 2.77
CA ILE A 11 8.59 15.66 1.52
C ILE A 11 7.89 16.24 0.28
N ALA A 12 6.89 17.12 0.47
CA ALA A 12 6.31 17.91 -0.61
C ALA A 12 5.88 19.30 -0.12
N THR A 13 6.07 20.30 -0.97
CA THR A 13 5.64 21.69 -0.76
C THR A 13 5.04 22.25 -2.04
N ALA A 14 3.94 22.98 -1.92
CA ALA A 14 3.36 23.75 -3.01
C ALA A 14 4.22 24.99 -3.34
N PRO A 15 4.05 25.61 -4.53
CA PRO A 15 4.82 26.79 -4.94
C PRO A 15 4.63 28.02 -4.04
N ASP A 16 3.53 28.09 -3.30
CA ASP A 16 3.23 29.12 -2.30
C ASP A 16 3.89 28.87 -0.94
N GLY A 17 4.60 27.73 -0.78
CA GLY A 17 5.31 27.35 0.43
C GLY A 17 4.47 26.54 1.42
N VAL A 18 3.22 26.20 1.09
CA VAL A 18 2.39 25.31 1.92
C VAL A 18 2.97 23.90 1.87
N VAL A 19 3.05 23.25 3.04
CA VAL A 19 3.49 21.85 3.15
C VAL A 19 2.34 20.93 2.73
N GLU A 20 2.60 20.08 1.75
CA GLU A 20 1.60 19.19 1.15
C GLU A 20 1.77 17.73 1.58
N ALA A 21 2.99 17.31 1.95
CA ALA A 21 3.23 15.95 2.44
C ALA A 21 4.36 15.86 3.48
N LEU A 22 4.16 14.93 4.41
CA LEU A 22 5.04 14.63 5.55
C LEU A 22 5.38 13.14 5.61
N TRP A 23 6.59 12.82 6.03
CA TRP A 23 7.07 11.46 6.28
C TRP A 23 7.61 11.31 7.70
N HIS A 24 7.31 10.19 8.37
CA HIS A 24 7.85 9.84 9.68
C HIS A 24 8.70 8.55 9.58
N PRO A 25 10.04 8.65 9.47
CA PRO A 25 10.91 7.48 9.25
C PRO A 25 10.91 6.47 10.39
N GLY A 26 10.52 6.87 11.61
CA GLY A 26 10.41 5.97 12.76
C GLY A 26 9.15 5.10 12.82
N MET A 27 8.21 5.28 11.89
CA MET A 27 6.98 4.48 11.83
C MET A 27 7.08 3.42 10.73
N ARG A 28 6.44 2.26 10.93
CA ARG A 28 6.31 1.22 9.89
C ARG A 28 5.77 1.80 8.57
N PHE A 29 4.81 2.70 8.68
CA PHE A 29 4.30 3.51 7.59
C PHE A 29 3.75 4.81 8.19
N GLY A 30 4.46 5.92 7.99
CA GLY A 30 4.10 7.22 8.52
C GLY A 30 4.08 8.26 7.42
N LEU A 31 3.06 8.23 6.57
CA LEU A 31 2.87 9.19 5.49
C LEU A 31 1.61 10.03 5.76
N GLY A 32 1.74 11.35 5.66
CA GLY A 32 0.62 12.28 5.67
C GLY A 32 0.62 13.13 4.39
N VAL A 33 -0.56 13.35 3.81
CA VAL A 33 -0.76 14.23 2.66
C VAL A 33 -1.92 15.18 2.94
N GLN A 34 -1.83 16.43 2.48
CA GLN A 34 -2.83 17.45 2.71
C GLN A 34 -3.97 17.40 1.68
N TRP A 35 -3.68 17.01 0.44
CA TRP A 35 -4.70 16.84 -0.60
C TRP A 35 -5.55 15.59 -0.37
N HIS A 36 -6.59 15.43 -1.20
CA HIS A 36 -7.51 14.30 -1.18
C HIS A 36 -7.16 13.23 -2.24
N PRO A 37 -6.16 12.34 -2.03
CA PRO A 37 -5.77 11.32 -3.01
C PRO A 37 -6.90 10.34 -3.34
N GLU A 38 -7.86 10.14 -2.43
CA GLU A 38 -9.04 9.30 -2.63
C GLU A 38 -9.93 9.77 -3.78
N MET A 39 -9.96 11.08 -4.03
CA MET A 39 -10.72 11.67 -5.14
C MET A 39 -10.02 11.50 -6.49
N LEU A 40 -8.72 11.21 -6.46
CA LEU A 40 -7.86 11.16 -7.65
C LEU A 40 -7.43 9.73 -8.03
N ALA A 41 -7.45 8.80 -7.07
CA ALA A 41 -6.98 7.43 -7.24
C ALA A 41 -7.63 6.67 -8.40
N ALA A 42 -8.89 6.98 -8.73
CA ALA A 42 -9.60 6.34 -9.85
C ALA A 42 -9.05 6.76 -11.22
N SER A 43 -8.50 7.97 -11.33
CA SER A 43 -8.05 8.57 -12.59
C SER A 43 -6.52 8.56 -12.73
N PHE A 44 -5.81 8.52 -11.61
CA PHE A 44 -4.37 8.76 -11.53
C PHE A 44 -3.72 7.68 -10.65
N PRO A 45 -2.99 6.71 -11.25
CA PRO A 45 -2.40 5.57 -10.53
C PRO A 45 -1.44 5.96 -9.40
N GLU A 46 -0.75 7.09 -9.52
CA GLU A 46 0.16 7.61 -8.49
C GLU A 46 -0.54 7.90 -7.16
N HIS A 47 -1.81 8.30 -7.20
CA HIS A 47 -2.60 8.53 -5.99
C HIS A 47 -3.13 7.21 -5.41
N ALA A 48 -3.45 6.23 -6.26
CA ALA A 48 -3.80 4.88 -5.82
C ALA A 48 -2.61 4.18 -5.14
N ALA A 49 -1.39 4.43 -5.62
CA ALA A 49 -0.16 3.84 -5.09
C ALA A 49 0.08 4.16 -3.60
N LEU A 50 -0.42 5.30 -3.10
CA LEU A 50 -0.33 5.65 -1.68
C LEU A 50 -1.12 4.66 -0.81
N PHE A 51 -2.32 4.29 -1.25
CA PHE A 51 -3.16 3.33 -0.55
C PHE A 51 -2.62 1.90 -0.68
N GLU A 52 -2.08 1.53 -1.84
CA GLU A 52 -1.40 0.24 -2.02
C GLU A 52 -0.19 0.11 -1.09
N ALA A 53 0.59 1.17 -0.93
CA ALA A 53 1.72 1.20 -0.01
C ALA A 53 1.26 1.07 1.44
N LEU A 54 0.17 1.75 1.83
CA LEU A 54 -0.44 1.61 3.15
C LEU A 54 -0.88 0.16 3.41
N VAL A 55 -1.63 -0.46 2.50
CA VAL A 55 -2.08 -1.85 2.63
C VAL A 55 -0.89 -2.80 2.73
N ARG A 56 0.11 -2.64 1.85
CA ARG A 56 1.34 -3.44 1.85
C ARG A 56 2.10 -3.34 3.17
N SER A 57 2.08 -2.18 3.82
CA SER A 57 2.74 -2.00 5.12
C SER A 57 2.11 -2.83 6.23
N THR A 58 0.83 -3.21 6.10
CA THR A 58 0.13 -4.06 7.07
C THR A 58 0.34 -5.55 6.83
N ALA A 59 0.82 -5.93 5.64
CA ALA A 59 1.10 -7.33 5.32
C ALA A 59 2.20 -7.86 6.25
N VAL A 60 1.89 -8.94 6.95
CA VAL A 60 2.91 -9.74 7.64
C VAL A 60 3.75 -10.39 6.55
N ALA A 61 5.07 -10.15 6.56
CA ALA A 61 5.95 -10.89 5.67
C ALA A 61 5.69 -12.39 5.87
N PRO A 62 5.46 -13.18 4.81
CA PRO A 62 5.40 -14.62 4.97
C PRO A 62 6.68 -15.05 5.69
N PRO A 63 6.61 -16.01 6.64
CA PRO A 63 7.80 -16.44 7.35
C PRO A 63 8.87 -16.78 6.32
N ALA A 64 10.05 -16.17 6.48
CA ALA A 64 11.17 -16.38 5.58
C ALA A 64 11.45 -17.89 5.57
N CYS A 65 11.09 -18.58 4.49
CA CYS A 65 11.22 -20.02 4.28
C CYS A 65 10.13 -20.94 4.92
N ALA A 66 8.84 -20.73 4.63
CA ALA A 66 7.76 -21.75 4.53
C ALA A 66 6.46 -21.02 4.12
N GLU A 67 5.60 -21.36 3.17
CA GLU A 67 5.29 -22.57 2.43
C GLU A 67 4.82 -22.10 1.03
N ARG A 68 5.53 -22.48 -0.04
CA ARG A 68 5.01 -22.29 -1.42
C ARG A 68 4.15 -23.47 -1.88
N ASP A 69 4.02 -24.52 -1.08
CA ASP A 69 3.44 -25.81 -1.50
C ASP A 69 1.97 -26.03 -1.08
N VAL A 70 1.43 -25.24 -0.15
CA VAL A 70 0.08 -25.49 0.38
C VAL A 70 -1.03 -24.80 -0.43
N TYR A 71 -0.76 -23.65 -1.06
CA TYR A 71 -1.80 -22.91 -1.80
C TYR A 71 -2.10 -23.52 -3.18
N LEU A 72 -1.11 -24.10 -3.86
CA LEU A 72 -1.28 -24.73 -5.17
C LEU A 72 -1.82 -26.18 -5.10
N SER A 73 -1.81 -26.82 -3.92
CA SER A 73 -2.30 -28.20 -3.77
C SER A 73 -3.78 -28.30 -3.36
N ARG A 74 -4.45 -27.18 -3.04
CA ARG A 74 -5.84 -27.18 -2.54
C ARG A 74 -6.90 -26.63 -3.51
N SER A 75 -6.53 -26.35 -4.76
CA SER A 75 -7.47 -25.83 -5.77
C SER A 75 -7.31 -26.51 -7.13
N ALA A 76 -7.38 -27.84 -7.15
CA ALA A 76 -7.93 -28.52 -8.32
C ALA A 76 -9.47 -28.44 -8.22
N PRO A 77 -10.19 -27.84 -9.19
CA PRO A 77 -11.65 -27.86 -9.18
C PRO A 77 -12.14 -29.32 -9.29
N PRO A 78 -13.28 -29.69 -8.68
CA PRO A 78 -13.81 -31.05 -8.78
C PRO A 78 -14.04 -31.38 -10.25
N SER A 79 -13.37 -32.44 -10.73
CA SER A 79 -13.46 -32.93 -12.10
C SER A 79 -14.92 -33.17 -12.48
N TYR A 80 -15.43 -32.45 -13.48
CA TYR A 80 -16.75 -32.68 -14.05
C TYR A 80 -16.81 -34.08 -14.67
N ARG A 81 -17.59 -34.98 -14.04
CA ARG A 81 -17.82 -36.34 -14.53
C ARG A 81 -18.73 -36.24 -15.77
N ARG A 82 -18.15 -36.34 -16.97
CA ARG A 82 -18.90 -36.46 -18.22
C ARG A 82 -19.60 -37.83 -18.24
N THR A 83 -20.85 -37.90 -17.79
CA THR A 83 -21.72 -39.06 -18.04
C THR A 83 -22.00 -39.14 -19.53
N GLY A 84 -21.39 -40.10 -20.20
CA GLY A 84 -21.71 -40.46 -21.58
C GLY A 84 -23.03 -41.23 -21.66
N ARG A 85 -23.69 -41.09 -22.80
CA ARG A 85 -24.65 -42.05 -23.33
C ARG A 85 -24.14 -42.47 -24.70
#